data_AF-A0A7Z6Y267-F1
#
_entry.id   AF-A0A7Z6Y267-F1
#
_cell.length_a   1.000
_cell.length_b   1.000
_cell.length_c   1.000
_cell.angle_alpha   90.00
_cell.angle_beta   90.00
_cell.angle_gamma   90.00
#
_symmetry.space_group_name_H-M   'P 1'
#
loop_
_entity.id
_entity.type
_entity.pdbx_description
1 polymer ?
#
loop_
_entity_poly.entity_id
_entity_poly.type
_entity_poly.pdbx_seq_one_letter_code
_entity_poly.pdbx_strand_id
1 'polypeptide(L)'
;MEDFFEHFGVDRGDYDHYRFFKPEGTDIFLFFRSKDRRAKTVMTLGMLYDAARIKAWNCDTLEKASFSPLPIYNKTEEIPIGGFSISTK
;
A
#
# COMPACT_ATOMS: atom_id res chain seq x y z
N MET A 1 11.78 10.49 7.76
CA MET A 1 10.63 9.59 7.52
C MET A 1 9.42 10.07 8.29
N GLU A 2 9.54 10.44 9.58
CA GLU A 2 8.45 11.07 10.35
C GLU A 2 7.85 12.31 9.66
N ASP A 3 8.69 13.20 9.12
CA ASP A 3 8.22 14.40 8.43
C ASP A 3 7.29 14.11 7.23
N PHE A 4 7.42 12.95 6.57
CA PHE A 4 6.56 12.60 5.44
C PHE A 4 5.16 12.18 5.90
N PHE A 5 5.08 11.41 6.99
CA PHE A 5 3.80 10.97 7.55
C PHE A 5 2.99 12.17 8.04
N GLU A 6 3.64 13.13 8.69
CA GLU A 6 3.00 14.37 9.12
C GLU A 6 2.59 15.24 7.92
N HIS A 7 3.46 15.40 6.92
CA HIS A 7 3.20 16.22 5.73
C HIS A 7 2.01 15.74 4.89
N PHE A 8 1.88 14.41 4.73
CA PHE A 8 0.78 13.80 4.00
C PHE A 8 -0.43 13.45 4.90
N GLY A 9 -0.29 13.57 6.22
CA GLY A 9 -1.31 13.21 7.20
C GLY A 9 -1.67 11.71 7.15
N VAL A 10 -0.67 10.85 6.96
CA VAL A 10 -0.81 9.39 6.81
C VAL A 10 -0.13 8.71 7.99
N ASP A 11 -0.75 7.68 8.54
CA ASP A 11 -0.15 6.87 9.61
C ASP A 11 0.93 5.94 9.05
N ARG A 12 1.92 5.60 9.89
CA ARG A 12 3.03 4.73 9.52
C ARG A 12 2.57 3.33 9.07
N GLY A 13 1.48 2.84 9.67
CA GLY A 13 0.92 1.52 9.37
C GLY A 13 1.92 0.37 9.57
N ASP A 14 1.63 -0.77 8.96
CA ASP A 14 2.41 -2.02 9.02
C ASP A 14 3.03 -2.41 7.67
N TYR A 15 3.30 -1.42 6.81
CA TYR A 15 3.79 -1.65 5.45
C TYR A 15 5.15 -2.40 5.43
N ASP A 16 5.19 -3.54 4.71
CA ASP A 16 6.41 -4.32 4.44
C ASP A 16 6.58 -4.52 2.93
N HIS A 17 7.57 -3.88 2.34
CA HIS A 17 7.85 -3.96 0.91
C HIS A 17 8.24 -5.38 0.45
N TYR A 18 8.85 -6.20 1.32
CA TYR A 18 9.20 -7.58 0.98
C TYR A 18 7.99 -8.51 0.88
N ARG A 19 6.85 -8.10 1.45
CA ARG A 19 5.59 -8.86 1.40
C ARG A 19 4.91 -8.77 0.04
N PHE A 20 5.12 -7.66 -0.68
CA PHE A 20 4.45 -7.36 -1.95
C PHE A 20 5.36 -7.38 -3.17
N PHE A 21 6.64 -7.03 -3.00
CA PHE A 21 7.59 -6.92 -4.09
C PHE A 21 8.71 -7.96 -3.96
N LYS A 22 9.06 -8.58 -5.09
CA LYS A 22 10.25 -9.41 -5.15
C LYS A 22 11.48 -8.50 -5.13
N PRO A 23 12.52 -8.83 -4.35
CA PRO A 23 13.77 -8.09 -4.42
C PRO A 23 14.35 -8.21 -5.84
N GLU A 24 14.96 -7.14 -6.32
CA GLU A 24 15.70 -7.17 -7.58
C GLU A 24 17.03 -7.91 -7.39
N GLY A 25 17.42 -8.72 -8.38
CA GLY A 25 18.69 -9.45 -8.38
C GLY A 25 18.75 -10.68 -7.46
N THR A 26 19.96 -11.11 -7.13
CA THR A 26 20.22 -12.29 -6.27
C THR A 26 20.32 -11.86 -4.81
N ASP A 27 19.17 -11.57 -4.19
CA ASP A 27 19.10 -11.32 -2.75
C ASP A 27 19.21 -12.65 -1.99
N ILE A 28 20.43 -13.04 -1.62
CA ILE A 28 20.70 -14.24 -0.82
C ILE A 28 19.98 -14.22 0.53
N PHE A 29 19.59 -13.05 1.05
CA PHE A 29 18.86 -12.95 2.30
C PHE A 29 17.39 -13.35 2.17
N LEU A 30 16.86 -13.45 0.95
CA LEU A 30 15.51 -13.95 0.68
C LEU A 30 15.30 -15.35 1.28
N PHE A 31 16.34 -16.20 1.25
CA PHE A 31 16.27 -17.56 1.79
C PHE A 31 16.12 -17.61 3.32
N PHE A 32 16.56 -16.57 4.03
CA PHE A 32 16.42 -16.44 5.48
C PHE A 32 15.12 -15.74 5.91
N ARG A 33 14.39 -15.10 4.97
CA ARG A 33 13.10 -14.47 5.27
C ARG A 33 11.98 -15.52 5.40
N SER A 34 10.99 -15.20 6.23
CA SER A 34 9.77 -15.99 6.38
C SER A 34 8.97 -16.04 5.07
N LYS A 35 8.24 -17.14 4.80
CA LYS A 35 7.62 -17.41 3.48
C LYS A 35 6.57 -16.37 3.07
N ASP A 36 5.89 -15.80 4.06
CA ASP A 36 4.95 -14.69 3.94
C ASP A 36 5.61 -13.41 3.41
N ARG A 37 6.88 -13.15 3.75
CA ARG A 37 7.66 -11.98 3.31
C ARG A 37 8.47 -12.20 2.03
N ARG A 38 8.00 -13.08 1.14
CA ARG A 38 8.66 -13.40 -0.15
C ARG A 38 7.77 -13.05 -1.35
N ALA A 39 7.13 -11.88 -1.30
CA ALA A 39 6.19 -11.44 -2.33
C ALA A 39 5.08 -12.47 -2.61
N LYS A 40 4.52 -13.08 -1.55
CA LYS A 40 3.46 -14.09 -1.69
C LYS A 40 2.16 -13.43 -2.16
N THR A 41 1.88 -12.24 -1.66
CA THR A 41 0.67 -11.48 -2.00
C THR A 41 1.01 -10.45 -3.07
N VAL A 42 0.22 -10.44 -4.15
CA VAL A 42 0.37 -9.44 -5.21
C VAL A 42 -0.28 -8.13 -4.75
N MET A 43 0.45 -7.02 -4.86
CA MET A 43 -0.12 -5.69 -4.64
C MET A 43 -1.17 -5.39 -5.72
N THR A 44 -2.39 -5.05 -5.32
CA THR A 44 -3.44 -4.65 -6.26
C THR A 44 -3.75 -3.16 -6.16
N LEU A 45 -4.30 -2.57 -7.23
CA LEU A 45 -4.70 -1.17 -7.22
C LEU A 45 -5.81 -0.89 -6.19
N GLY A 46 -6.68 -1.86 -5.94
CA GLY A 46 -7.70 -1.77 -4.89
C GLY A 46 -7.10 -1.65 -3.50
N MET A 47 -6.01 -2.37 -3.21
CA MET A 47 -5.29 -2.23 -1.93
C MET A 47 -4.72 -0.81 -1.77
N LEU A 48 -4.14 -0.26 -2.84
CA LEU A 48 -3.61 1.10 -2.83
C LEU A 48 -4.72 2.13 -2.61
N TYR A 49 -5.87 1.95 -3.25
CA TYR A 49 -7.03 2.82 -3.09
C TYR A 49 -7.56 2.80 -1.65
N ASP A 50 -7.75 1.62 -1.06
CA ASP A 50 -8.25 1.48 0.30
C ASP A 50 -7.24 2.01 1.33
N ALA A 51 -5.94 1.70 1.17
CA ALA A 51 -4.89 2.23 2.04
C ALA A 51 -4.81 3.75 1.97
N ALA A 52 -4.95 4.33 0.78
CA ALA A 52 -5.03 5.77 0.61
C ALA A 52 -6.26 6.31 1.35
N ARG A 53 -7.46 5.76 1.12
CA ARG A 53 -8.71 6.22 1.76
C ARG A 53 -8.63 6.18 3.29
N ILE A 54 -8.04 5.13 3.85
CA ILE A 54 -7.86 4.95 5.31
C ILE A 54 -6.71 5.81 5.85
N LYS A 55 -5.82 6.29 4.97
CA LYS A 55 -4.57 6.98 5.31
C LYS A 55 -3.66 6.16 6.23
N ALA A 56 -3.73 4.84 6.12
CA ALA A 56 -2.87 3.92 6.86
C ALA A 56 -2.74 2.61 6.08
N TRP A 57 -1.57 1.98 6.18
CA TRP A 57 -1.38 0.63 5.66
C TRP A 57 -1.71 -0.40 6.74
N ASN A 58 -2.61 -1.33 6.45
CA ASN A 58 -2.94 -2.46 7.32
C ASN A 58 -2.97 -3.75 6.50
N CYS A 59 -1.89 -4.53 6.56
CA CYS A 59 -1.71 -5.75 5.79
C CYS A 59 -2.83 -6.76 6.03
N ASP A 60 -3.23 -6.98 7.29
CA ASP A 60 -4.23 -7.98 7.62
C ASP A 60 -5.60 -7.69 7.01
N THR A 61 -5.99 -6.41 6.96
CA THR A 61 -7.27 -6.00 6.33
C THR A 61 -7.20 -6.05 4.81
N LEU A 62 -6.10 -5.57 4.23
CA LEU A 62 -5.92 -5.45 2.79
C LEU A 62 -5.73 -6.82 2.12
N GLU A 63 -5.07 -7.77 2.78
CA GLU A 63 -4.89 -9.13 2.23
C GLU A 63 -6.15 -10.00 2.34
N LYS A 64 -7.02 -9.73 3.33
CA LYS A 64 -8.31 -10.43 3.47
C LYS A 64 -9.38 -9.85 2.56
N ALA A 65 -9.21 -8.62 2.10
CA ALA A 65 -10.14 -7.96 1.20
C ALA A 65 -10.11 -8.61 -0.18
N SER A 66 -11.29 -8.83 -0.75
CA SER A 66 -11.44 -9.24 -2.15
C SER A 66 -11.71 -8.00 -2.98
N PHE A 67 -10.81 -7.69 -3.92
CA PHE A 67 -10.95 -6.57 -4.82
C PHE A 67 -11.51 -7.02 -6.16
N SER A 68 -12.49 -6.28 -6.67
CA SER A 68 -13.00 -6.48 -8.02
C SER A 68 -11.94 -6.07 -9.06
N PRO A 69 -11.84 -6.78 -10.20
CA PRO A 69 -11.03 -6.33 -11.32
C PRO A 69 -11.64 -5.12 -12.06
N LEU A 70 -12.89 -4.75 -11.74
CA LEU A 70 -13.54 -3.57 -12.31
C LEU A 70 -12.95 -2.29 -11.72
N PRO A 71 -12.87 -1.21 -12.51
CA PRO A 71 -12.39 0.07 -12.02
C PRO A 71 -13.29 0.58 -10.87
N ILE A 72 -12.66 1.18 -9.86
CA ILE A 72 -13.32 1.71 -8.66
C ILE A 72 -13.98 3.07 -8.94
N TYR A 73 -13.69 3.68 -10.08
CA TYR A 73 -14.16 4.99 -10.52
C TYR A 73 -14.81 4.87 -11.89
N ASN A 74 -15.80 5.73 -12.14
CA ASN A 74 -16.44 5.84 -13.45
C ASN A 74 -15.71 6.85 -14.35
N LYS A 75 -15.06 7.85 -13.76
CA LYS A 75 -14.31 8.91 -14.46
C LYS A 75 -13.01 9.27 -13.75
N THR A 76 -11.99 9.66 -14.51
CA THR A 76 -10.67 10.05 -13.99
C THR A 76 -10.74 11.28 -13.08
N GLU A 77 -11.71 12.16 -13.27
CA GLU A 77 -11.95 13.37 -12.46
C GLU A 77 -12.37 13.05 -11.01
N GLU A 78 -12.81 11.81 -10.74
CA GLU A 78 -13.20 11.33 -9.41
C GLU A 78 -11.96 10.98 -8.54
N ILE A 79 -10.76 11.06 -9.12
CA ILE A 79 -9.48 10.90 -8.45
C ILE A 79 -8.76 12.27 -8.46
N PRO A 80 -8.28 12.79 -7.31
CA PRO A 80 -8.14 12.11 -6.02
C PRO A 80 -9.40 12.20 -5.14
N ILE A 81 -9.55 11.21 -4.26
CA ILE A 81 -10.61 11.16 -3.25
C ILE A 81 -10.53 12.42 -2.38
N GLY A 82 -11.66 13.03 -2.03
CA GLY A 82 -11.68 14.17 -1.10
C GLY A 82 -11.05 13.82 0.26
N GLY A 83 -10.39 14.79 0.90
CA GLY A 83 -9.83 14.63 2.25
C GLY A 83 -8.31 14.45 2.34
N PHE A 84 -7.59 14.45 1.21
CA PHE A 84 -6.13 14.60 1.21
C PHE A 84 -5.75 16.08 1.17
N SER A 85 -5.41 16.65 2.33
CA SER A 85 -4.77 17.95 2.41
C SER A 85 -3.26 17.75 2.44
N ILE A 86 -2.59 17.97 1.30
CA ILE A 86 -1.13 18.05 1.30
C ILE A 86 -0.76 19.38 1.96
N SER A 87 -0.04 19.35 3.08
CA SER A 87 0.37 20.60 3.73
C SER A 87 1.51 21.24 2.92
N THR A 88 1.19 22.17 2.02
CA THR A 88 2.24 22.97 1.38
C THR A 88 2.82 23.94 2.41
N LYS A 89 3.97 23.59 2.98
CA LYS A 89 4.85 24.54 3.68
C LYS A 89 5.63 25.36 2.66
#